data_AF-H9B9C3-F1
#
_entry.id   AF-H9B9C3-F1
#
_cell.length_a   1.000
_cell.length_b   1.000
_cell.length_c   1.000
_cell.angle_alpha   90.00
_cell.angle_beta   90.00
_cell.angle_gamma   90.00
#
_symmetry.space_group_name_H-M   'P 1'
#
loop_
_entity.id
_entity.type
_entity.pdbx_description
1 polymer ?
#
loop_
_entity_poly.entity_id
_entity_poly.type
_entity_poly.pdbx_seq_one_letter_code
_entity_poly.pdbx_strand_id
1 'polypeptide(L)'
;MESFFQAALNSVLEAAGGGSRTSRTSSSSSDSSSSGSSRLPSRTSTADGIPSRAGGNLWRPGRSSQRAASTPTVSGAPASSQGPQCETASEVPAQRGRPGGSQPARTEKNSSSSSSSGSAPKDPNIPAKPGAPAEKSQIRNREAADRLKDLGNESFRRGMYGLAAEYYSKAIEADGTVASYFTNRALCHKREKRYPEALQDAEAALALEEANVKGLYIKGDALVQLGDYDAGVNLLEKAQTASSSGSGRAAHEIRHSLLNAKKLRHARHCRQRRADRKDLEAFLKECIELAAEHRQLSRGEVDSRLAQLEHLVAEATEADTPFEIPDFLTCRISMGLMDEPVVTPSGITYEHKLLLEHLHRNGPTEPLTREPCDAKRLVPNYAIREATTWFLERYPWAYDA
;
A
#
# COMPACT_ATOMS: atom_id res chain seq x y z
N MET A 1 26.90 6.96 -33.48
CA MET A 1 26.86 7.44 -32.08
C MET A 1 27.59 6.48 -31.14
N GLU A 2 27.46 5.15 -31.31
CA GLU A 2 28.22 4.16 -30.52
C GLU A 2 29.74 4.30 -30.63
N SER A 3 30.28 4.61 -31.82
CA SER A 3 31.74 4.77 -31.99
C SER A 3 32.33 5.96 -31.24
N PHE A 4 31.55 7.02 -31.03
CA PHE A 4 32.01 8.23 -30.32
C PHE A 4 32.03 8.01 -28.81
N PHE A 5 31.01 7.33 -28.27
CA PHE A 5 30.98 6.95 -26.86
C PHE A 5 32.06 5.92 -26.52
N GLN A 6 32.33 4.95 -27.41
CA GLN A 6 33.42 3.98 -27.21
C GLN A 6 34.80 4.67 -27.22
N ALA A 7 35.00 5.66 -28.09
CA ALA A 7 36.24 6.43 -28.15
C ALA A 7 36.46 7.30 -26.89
N ALA A 8 35.39 7.93 -26.38
CA ALA A 8 35.44 8.71 -25.14
C ALA A 8 35.75 7.83 -23.92
N LEU A 9 35.15 6.63 -23.84
CA LEU A 9 35.35 5.70 -22.73
C LEU A 9 36.77 5.11 -22.73
N ASN A 10 37.31 4.81 -23.92
CA ASN A 10 38.70 4.34 -24.08
C ASN A 10 39.72 5.44 -23.73
N SER A 11 39.44 6.70 -24.08
CA SER A 11 40.30 7.84 -23.74
C SER A 11 40.40 8.07 -22.23
N VAL A 12 39.28 7.92 -21.51
CA VAL A 12 39.23 8.02 -20.04
C VAL A 12 39.95 6.86 -19.36
N LEU A 13 39.82 5.64 -19.90
CA LEU A 13 40.53 4.45 -19.39
C LEU A 13 42.05 4.52 -19.62
N GLU A 14 42.49 5.07 -20.76
CA GLU A 14 43.92 5.30 -21.04
C GLU A 14 44.51 6.39 -20.15
N ALA A 15 43.75 7.45 -19.85
CA ALA A 15 44.15 8.50 -18.91
C ALA A 15 44.27 7.97 -17.46
N ALA A 16 43.49 6.97 -17.08
CA ALA A 16 43.56 6.33 -15.77
C ALA A 16 44.63 5.21 -15.67
N GLY A 17 45.08 4.67 -16.81
CA GLY A 17 46.01 3.53 -16.88
C GLY A 17 47.51 3.86 -16.99
N GLY A 18 47.86 5.14 -17.10
CA GLY A 18 49.24 5.62 -17.33
C GLY A 18 50.15 5.62 -16.10
N GLY A 19 50.30 4.47 -15.43
CA GLY A 19 51.22 4.28 -14.30
C GLY A 19 51.91 2.91 -14.39
N SER A 20 53.00 2.84 -15.15
CA SER A 20 53.83 1.65 -15.36
C SER A 20 54.32 1.01 -14.05
N ARG A 21 54.18 -0.33 -13.94
CA ARG A 21 55.27 -1.22 -13.52
C ARG A 21 55.02 -2.69 -13.92
N THR A 22 55.66 -3.05 -15.03
CA THR A 22 56.44 -4.28 -15.30
C THR A 22 56.13 -5.58 -14.52
N SER A 23 55.66 -6.57 -15.28
CA SER A 23 55.91 -8.03 -15.24
C SER A 23 56.68 -8.66 -14.06
N ARG A 24 56.13 -9.75 -13.51
CA ARG A 24 56.60 -11.13 -13.75
C ARG A 24 55.74 -12.18 -13.03
N THR A 25 55.48 -13.26 -13.76
CA THR A 25 54.90 -14.52 -13.31
C THR A 25 55.94 -15.37 -12.58
N SER A 26 55.55 -16.05 -11.50
CA SER A 26 55.92 -17.47 -11.23
C SER A 26 55.33 -17.96 -9.90
N SER A 27 55.06 -19.26 -9.89
CA SER A 27 54.31 -20.11 -8.98
C SER A 27 54.90 -20.40 -7.59
N SER A 28 53.97 -20.76 -6.68
CA SER A 28 54.04 -21.81 -5.61
C SER A 28 55.23 -21.86 -4.63
N SER A 29 54.95 -21.80 -3.32
CA SER A 29 55.06 -22.91 -2.35
C SER A 29 55.04 -22.40 -0.90
N SER A 30 54.61 -23.28 0.00
CA SER A 30 54.47 -23.22 1.46
C SER A 30 55.70 -22.73 2.25
N ASP A 31 55.49 -22.05 3.39
CA ASP A 31 55.48 -22.66 4.73
C ASP A 31 55.70 -21.65 5.89
N SER A 32 55.10 -21.99 7.03
CA SER A 32 55.57 -21.76 8.42
C SER A 32 55.54 -20.35 9.07
N SER A 33 54.57 -20.21 9.99
CA SER A 33 54.71 -19.82 11.41
C SER A 33 55.66 -18.70 11.83
N SER A 34 55.14 -17.67 12.52
CA SER A 34 55.23 -17.51 14.00
C SER A 34 55.05 -16.06 14.48
N SER A 35 54.24 -15.94 15.55
CA SER A 35 54.32 -14.99 16.69
C SER A 35 54.68 -13.51 16.49
N GLY A 36 53.83 -12.62 17.05
CA GLY A 36 54.28 -11.28 17.45
C GLY A 36 53.17 -10.32 17.85
N SER A 37 52.83 -10.29 19.14
CA SER A 37 51.97 -9.29 19.78
C SER A 37 52.54 -7.86 19.70
N SER A 38 51.66 -6.85 19.62
CA SER A 38 51.65 -5.61 20.44
C SER A 38 50.80 -4.53 19.75
N ARG A 39 49.66 -4.15 20.35
CA ARG A 39 49.42 -2.99 21.25
C ARG A 39 49.35 -1.63 20.54
N LEU A 40 48.23 -0.96 20.84
CA LEU A 40 47.85 0.43 20.59
C LEU A 40 48.94 1.46 20.94
N PRO A 41 48.75 2.72 20.51
CA PRO A 41 48.32 3.69 21.51
C PRO A 41 47.24 4.69 21.06
N SER A 42 46.49 5.14 22.05
CA SER A 42 45.63 6.32 22.09
C SER A 42 46.43 7.57 22.51
N ARG A 43 45.94 8.77 22.14
CA ARG A 43 45.94 10.04 22.92
C ARG A 43 45.44 11.22 22.05
N THR A 44 44.29 11.88 22.37
CA THR A 44 44.11 13.15 23.15
C THR A 44 44.78 14.39 22.52
N SER A 45 44.31 15.64 22.52
CA SER A 45 43.05 16.38 22.80
C SER A 45 43.45 17.88 22.83
N THR A 46 42.72 18.80 22.18
CA THR A 46 42.61 20.27 22.45
C THR A 46 41.76 20.88 21.32
N ALA A 47 40.55 21.44 21.49
CA ALA A 47 40.08 22.64 22.23
C ALA A 47 40.32 23.98 21.48
N ASP A 48 39.30 24.85 21.53
CA ASP A 48 39.11 26.21 20.96
C ASP A 48 38.54 26.25 19.51
N GLY A 49 37.51 27.03 19.12
CA GLY A 49 36.69 28.08 19.71
C GLY A 49 35.86 28.75 18.58
N ILE A 50 34.56 28.94 18.81
CA ILE A 50 33.41 29.48 18.01
C ILE A 50 33.58 31.00 17.66
N PRO A 51 32.82 31.74 16.75
CA PRO A 51 31.45 31.51 16.20
C PRO A 51 31.14 31.88 14.72
N SER A 52 29.89 31.55 14.34
CA SER A 52 28.90 32.39 13.61
C SER A 52 28.48 31.89 12.22
N ARG A 53 27.20 31.50 12.10
CA ARG A 53 26.12 32.30 11.45
C ARG A 53 24.97 31.38 11.01
N ALA A 54 23.98 31.21 11.89
CA ALA A 54 22.72 30.54 11.57
C ALA A 54 21.67 31.60 11.17
N GLY A 55 21.21 31.54 9.92
CA GLY A 55 20.03 32.27 9.43
C GLY A 55 18.89 31.28 9.24
N GLY A 56 18.00 31.19 10.23
CA GLY A 56 16.75 30.43 10.11
C GLY A 56 15.64 31.31 9.54
N ASN A 57 15.19 31.01 8.32
CA ASN A 57 13.98 31.60 7.76
C ASN A 57 12.76 30.73 8.10
N LEU A 58 11.93 31.25 9.01
CA LEU A 58 10.53 30.87 9.15
C LEU A 58 9.75 31.46 7.97
N TRP A 59 9.02 30.62 7.23
CA TRP A 59 8.03 31.09 6.25
C TRP A 59 6.63 30.63 6.64
N ARG A 60 5.78 31.61 6.98
CA ARG A 60 4.31 31.53 7.06
C ARG A 60 3.73 31.70 5.66
N PRO A 61 2.62 31.02 5.30
CA PRO A 61 1.81 31.48 4.17
C PRO A 61 0.84 32.57 4.65
N GLY A 62 1.00 33.76 4.06
CA GLY A 62 0.10 34.90 4.20
C GLY A 62 -1.08 34.82 3.23
N ARG A 63 -2.22 35.32 3.71
CA ARG A 63 -3.44 35.69 2.97
C ARG A 63 -3.13 36.46 1.69
N SER A 64 -3.80 36.12 0.59
CA SER A 64 -4.00 37.03 -0.54
C SER A 64 -5.33 37.76 -0.40
N SER A 65 -5.24 39.09 -0.38
CA SER A 65 -6.36 40.03 -0.41
C SER A 65 -7.11 40.03 -1.74
N GLN A 66 -8.37 40.41 -1.60
CA GLN A 66 -9.34 40.78 -2.61
C GLN A 66 -8.82 41.88 -3.56
N ARG A 67 -9.22 41.80 -4.84
CA ARG A 67 -9.52 42.99 -5.64
C ARG A 67 -10.65 42.69 -6.65
N ALA A 68 -11.69 43.50 -6.55
CA ALA A 68 -12.77 43.69 -7.52
C ALA A 68 -12.21 44.32 -8.82
N ALA A 69 -12.88 44.45 -9.96
CA ALA A 69 -14.27 44.33 -10.42
C ALA A 69 -14.22 44.21 -11.96
N SER A 70 -15.31 43.78 -12.61
CA SER A 70 -15.90 44.41 -13.82
C SER A 70 -16.98 43.49 -14.43
N THR A 71 -18.22 43.96 -14.40
CA THR A 71 -19.39 43.45 -15.14
C THR A 71 -19.27 43.73 -16.65
N PRO A 72 -20.11 43.09 -17.49
CA PRO A 72 -21.26 43.86 -17.97
C PRO A 72 -22.60 43.08 -18.01
N THR A 73 -23.63 43.88 -17.77
CA THR A 73 -25.08 43.63 -17.85
C THR A 73 -25.54 43.40 -19.29
N VAL A 74 -26.45 42.43 -19.51
CA VAL A 74 -27.52 42.55 -20.52
C VAL A 74 -28.83 42.02 -19.94
N SER A 75 -29.83 42.88 -20.08
CA SER A 75 -31.24 42.87 -19.71
C SER A 75 -32.12 41.88 -20.48
N GLY A 76 -33.22 41.43 -19.86
CA GLY A 76 -34.38 40.89 -20.58
C GLY A 76 -35.45 40.25 -19.69
N ALA A 77 -36.41 41.04 -19.22
CA ALA A 77 -37.77 40.58 -18.87
C ALA A 77 -38.66 40.73 -20.13
N PRO A 78 -39.86 40.10 -20.26
CA PRO A 78 -41.01 40.42 -19.40
C PRO A 78 -42.07 39.33 -19.14
N ALA A 79 -42.99 39.68 -18.22
CA ALA A 79 -44.47 39.52 -18.26
C ALA A 79 -45.17 38.15 -18.08
N SER A 80 -45.75 38.00 -16.87
CA SER A 80 -47.19 37.77 -16.55
C SER A 80 -48.07 36.85 -17.41
N SER A 81 -48.80 35.91 -16.76
CA SER A 81 -50.27 36.00 -16.56
C SER A 81 -50.90 34.74 -15.94
N GLN A 82 -51.79 34.97 -14.96
CA GLN A 82 -53.03 34.23 -14.63
C GLN A 82 -52.97 32.88 -13.87
N GLY A 83 -53.54 32.88 -12.64
CA GLY A 83 -54.12 31.70 -11.96
C GLY A 83 -55.55 31.41 -12.48
N PRO A 84 -56.50 30.79 -11.74
CA PRO A 84 -56.50 30.19 -10.38
C PRO A 84 -56.86 28.66 -10.45
N GLN A 85 -56.98 27.81 -9.41
CA GLN A 85 -57.91 27.72 -8.26
C GLN A 85 -57.40 26.51 -7.40
N CYS A 86 -57.31 26.60 -6.07
CA CYS A 86 -58.28 26.10 -5.06
C CYS A 86 -58.70 24.62 -5.31
N GLU A 87 -58.59 23.65 -4.40
CA GLU A 87 -59.01 23.65 -2.99
C GLU A 87 -58.31 22.52 -2.16
N THR A 88 -58.21 22.75 -0.85
CA THR A 88 -58.43 21.86 0.32
C THR A 88 -58.22 20.33 0.19
N ALA A 89 -57.69 19.57 1.13
CA ALA A 89 -57.76 19.67 2.59
C ALA A 89 -56.66 18.79 3.23
N SER A 90 -56.23 19.22 4.40
CA SER A 90 -55.41 18.48 5.33
C SER A 90 -56.21 17.40 6.08
N GLU A 91 -55.45 16.48 6.68
CA GLU A 91 -55.69 15.78 7.95
C GLU A 91 -55.90 14.26 7.95
N VAL A 92 -55.03 13.66 8.77
CA VAL A 92 -54.95 12.30 9.32
C VAL A 92 -56.22 11.97 10.13
N PRO A 93 -56.52 10.69 10.45
CA PRO A 93 -56.08 10.17 11.76
C PRO A 93 -55.84 8.64 11.79
N ALA A 94 -55.64 8.14 13.01
CA ALA A 94 -54.92 6.92 13.38
C ALA A 94 -55.80 5.67 13.65
N GLN A 95 -55.09 4.53 13.79
CA GLN A 95 -55.30 3.43 14.76
C GLN A 95 -56.43 2.37 14.60
N ARG A 96 -56.01 1.14 15.00
CA ARG A 96 -56.72 -0.05 15.55
C ARG A 96 -57.17 -1.18 14.61
N GLY A 97 -56.79 -2.41 15.00
CA GLY A 97 -57.59 -3.64 14.77
C GLY A 97 -56.81 -4.95 14.58
N ARG A 98 -56.69 -5.78 15.63
CA ARG A 98 -56.55 -7.26 15.58
C ARG A 98 -57.93 -7.89 15.25
N PRO A 99 -58.08 -9.12 14.69
CA PRO A 99 -57.83 -10.44 15.31
C PRO A 99 -57.20 -11.46 14.30
N GLY A 100 -56.90 -12.75 14.53
CA GLY A 100 -57.22 -13.81 15.48
C GLY A 100 -56.57 -15.13 14.97
N GLY A 101 -56.56 -16.19 15.79
CA GLY A 101 -55.80 -17.45 15.60
C GLY A 101 -56.19 -18.31 14.37
N SER A 102 -55.43 -19.36 14.02
CA SER A 102 -55.60 -20.72 14.58
C SER A 102 -54.46 -21.65 14.13
N GLN A 103 -54.00 -22.54 15.03
CA GLN A 103 -53.28 -23.78 14.71
C GLN A 103 -54.25 -24.94 14.43
N PRO A 104 -53.77 -26.09 13.90
CA PRO A 104 -54.23 -27.37 14.44
C PRO A 104 -53.13 -28.39 14.78
N ALA A 105 -53.33 -28.95 15.98
CA ALA A 105 -53.17 -30.31 16.51
C ALA A 105 -52.25 -31.40 15.90
N ARG A 106 -51.57 -32.05 16.86
CA ARG A 106 -50.93 -33.38 16.91
C ARG A 106 -51.80 -34.56 16.45
N THR A 107 -51.15 -35.62 15.99
CA THR A 107 -51.56 -37.02 16.24
C THR A 107 -50.37 -37.84 16.74
N GLU A 108 -50.61 -38.62 17.80
CA GLU A 108 -49.69 -39.57 18.43
C GLU A 108 -49.88 -40.98 17.84
N LYS A 109 -48.82 -41.79 17.81
CA LYS A 109 -48.91 -43.27 17.91
C LYS A 109 -47.76 -43.83 18.73
N ASN A 110 -48.13 -44.60 19.74
CA ASN A 110 -47.32 -45.42 20.64
C ASN A 110 -46.94 -46.79 20.03
N SER A 111 -45.82 -47.36 20.46
CA SER A 111 -45.59 -48.78 20.81
C SER A 111 -44.16 -48.90 21.38
N SER A 112 -43.96 -49.17 22.68
CA SER A 112 -43.71 -50.49 23.33
C SER A 112 -42.70 -51.36 22.57
N SER A 113 -41.66 -52.00 23.11
CA SER A 113 -41.18 -52.37 24.45
C SER A 113 -39.84 -53.11 24.19
N SER A 114 -38.81 -53.08 25.03
CA SER A 114 -38.57 -54.15 26.02
C SER A 114 -37.14 -54.04 26.58
N SER A 115 -37.04 -54.46 27.83
CA SER A 115 -35.88 -54.61 28.72
C SER A 115 -34.85 -55.67 28.28
N SER A 116 -33.57 -55.48 28.65
CA SER A 116 -32.83 -56.53 29.38
C SER A 116 -31.51 -56.02 30.00
N SER A 117 -31.30 -56.50 31.22
CA SER A 117 -30.16 -56.41 32.12
C SER A 117 -28.99 -57.31 31.69
N GLY A 118 -27.75 -56.90 32.00
CA GLY A 118 -26.59 -57.80 31.99
C GLY A 118 -25.33 -57.15 32.56
N SER A 119 -24.86 -57.65 33.71
CA SER A 119 -23.67 -57.20 34.44
C SER A 119 -22.43 -58.06 34.12
N ALA A 120 -21.27 -57.39 33.91
CA ALA A 120 -19.85 -57.80 34.17
C ALA A 120 -19.27 -59.04 33.41
N PRO A 121 -17.93 -59.24 33.30
CA PRO A 121 -16.81 -58.57 34.01
C PRO A 121 -15.63 -58.08 33.13
N LYS A 122 -14.66 -57.45 33.82
CA LYS A 122 -13.35 -56.96 33.35
C LYS A 122 -12.39 -58.12 33.05
N ASP A 123 -11.48 -57.92 32.09
CA ASP A 123 -10.05 -58.18 32.30
C ASP A 123 -9.16 -57.40 31.30
N PRO A 124 -7.88 -57.15 31.65
CA PRO A 124 -7.07 -56.05 31.12
C PRO A 124 -6.04 -56.53 30.07
N ASN A 125 -5.27 -55.55 29.57
CA ASN A 125 -3.95 -55.68 28.92
C ASN A 125 -3.93 -55.30 27.43
N ILE A 126 -3.89 -53.98 27.19
CA ILE A 126 -3.32 -53.40 25.97
C ILE A 126 -2.04 -52.67 26.42
N PRO A 127 -0.86 -52.97 25.85
CA PRO A 127 0.37 -52.28 26.21
C PRO A 127 0.26 -50.80 25.82
N ALA A 128 0.38 -49.93 26.84
CA ALA A 128 0.37 -48.49 26.68
C ALA A 128 1.54 -48.03 25.79
N LYS A 129 1.22 -47.38 24.67
CA LYS A 129 2.20 -46.64 23.86
C LYS A 129 2.87 -45.56 24.73
N PRO A 130 4.21 -45.48 24.77
CA PRO A 130 4.92 -44.38 25.41
C PRO A 130 4.79 -43.13 24.51
N GLY A 131 3.80 -42.28 24.81
CA GLY A 131 3.54 -41.02 24.09
C GLY A 131 2.37 -40.18 24.63
N ALA A 132 1.45 -40.80 25.37
CA ALA A 132 0.21 -40.18 25.83
C ALA A 132 0.31 -38.96 26.81
N PRO A 133 1.34 -38.77 27.66
CA PRO A 133 1.38 -37.63 28.58
C PRO A 133 1.73 -36.29 27.91
N ALA A 134 2.66 -36.31 26.94
CA ALA A 134 3.17 -35.10 26.28
C ALA A 134 2.13 -34.49 25.33
N GLU A 135 1.44 -35.34 24.55
CA GLU A 135 0.38 -34.93 23.62
C GLU A 135 -0.81 -34.30 24.37
N LYS A 136 -1.24 -34.89 25.49
CA LYS A 136 -2.29 -34.33 26.36
C LYS A 136 -1.89 -33.03 27.07
N SER A 137 -0.60 -32.81 27.30
CA SER A 137 -0.09 -31.56 27.87
C SER A 137 -0.07 -30.46 26.81
N GLN A 138 0.38 -30.77 25.59
CA GLN A 138 0.38 -29.84 24.45
C GLN A 138 -1.04 -29.42 24.06
N ILE A 139 -2.00 -30.35 24.04
CA ILE A 139 -3.41 -30.03 23.76
C ILE A 139 -3.97 -29.05 24.81
N ARG A 140 -3.70 -29.27 26.11
CA ARG A 140 -4.14 -28.35 27.18
C ARG A 140 -3.49 -26.97 27.07
N ASN A 141 -2.22 -26.92 26.67
CA ASN A 141 -1.51 -25.65 26.46
C ASN A 141 -2.08 -24.90 25.24
N ARG A 142 -2.42 -25.61 24.17
CA ARG A 142 -3.05 -25.05 22.98
C ARG A 142 -4.44 -24.49 23.26
N GLU A 143 -5.28 -25.22 24.01
CA GLU A 143 -6.59 -24.70 24.44
C GLU A 143 -6.47 -23.44 25.30
N ALA A 144 -5.47 -23.39 26.19
CA ALA A 144 -5.19 -22.20 26.99
C ALA A 144 -4.71 -21.03 26.11
N ALA A 145 -3.84 -21.28 25.13
CA ALA A 145 -3.37 -20.29 24.16
C ALA A 145 -4.52 -19.74 23.31
N ASP A 146 -5.45 -20.60 22.88
CA ASP A 146 -6.62 -20.17 22.12
C ASP A 146 -7.56 -19.27 22.92
N ARG A 147 -7.77 -19.53 24.21
CA ARG A 147 -8.52 -18.62 25.10
C ARG A 147 -7.84 -17.26 25.22
N LEU A 148 -6.51 -17.23 25.32
CA LEU A 148 -5.72 -15.99 25.36
C LEU A 148 -5.83 -15.22 24.04
N LYS A 149 -5.78 -15.92 22.90
CA LYS A 149 -6.05 -15.32 21.58
C LYS A 149 -7.44 -14.68 21.54
N ASP A 150 -8.46 -15.34 22.08
CA ASP A 150 -9.83 -14.80 22.05
C ASP A 150 -9.98 -13.53 22.92
N LEU A 151 -9.30 -13.48 24.07
CA LEU A 151 -9.19 -12.25 24.89
C LEU A 151 -8.44 -11.14 24.15
N GLY A 152 -7.39 -11.50 23.41
CA GLY A 152 -6.66 -10.58 22.52
C GLY A 152 -7.57 -10.04 21.42
N ASN A 153 -8.37 -10.89 20.78
CA ASN A 153 -9.32 -10.51 19.73
C ASN A 153 -10.40 -9.56 20.26
N GLU A 154 -10.92 -9.79 21.47
CA GLU A 154 -11.87 -8.89 22.13
C GLU A 154 -11.22 -7.52 22.44
N SER A 155 -10.00 -7.52 22.99
CA SER A 155 -9.25 -6.29 23.28
C SER A 155 -8.93 -5.50 21.99
N PHE A 156 -8.59 -6.20 20.91
CA PHE A 156 -8.34 -5.62 19.60
C PHE A 156 -9.60 -4.96 19.02
N ARG A 157 -10.76 -5.62 19.12
CA ARG A 157 -12.06 -5.06 18.69
C ARG A 157 -12.43 -3.79 19.47
N ARG A 158 -11.97 -3.67 20.72
CA ARG A 158 -12.14 -2.48 21.56
C ARG A 158 -11.10 -1.37 21.30
N GLY A 159 -10.15 -1.58 20.39
CA GLY A 159 -9.08 -0.61 20.08
C GLY A 159 -7.94 -0.57 21.10
N MET A 160 -7.90 -1.50 22.06
CA MET A 160 -6.83 -1.59 23.06
C MET A 160 -5.67 -2.45 22.52
N TYR A 161 -4.91 -1.89 21.57
CA TYR A 161 -3.88 -2.64 20.83
C TYR A 161 -2.72 -3.13 21.71
N GLY A 162 -2.25 -2.32 22.65
CA GLY A 162 -1.18 -2.72 23.57
C GLY A 162 -1.58 -3.92 24.45
N LEU A 163 -2.77 -3.86 25.05
CA LEU A 163 -3.31 -4.97 25.86
C LEU A 163 -3.55 -6.23 25.00
N ALA A 164 -4.04 -6.06 23.77
CA ALA A 164 -4.20 -7.17 22.83
C ALA A 164 -2.84 -7.84 22.53
N ALA A 165 -1.78 -7.05 22.30
CA ALA A 165 -0.43 -7.56 22.06
C ALA A 165 0.13 -8.33 23.26
N GLU A 166 -0.17 -7.91 24.49
CA GLU A 166 0.17 -8.68 25.70
C GLU A 166 -0.54 -10.03 25.75
N TYR A 167 -1.85 -10.08 25.47
CA TYR A 167 -2.59 -11.34 25.43
C TYR A 167 -2.07 -12.29 24.34
N TYR A 168 -1.73 -11.78 23.15
CA TYR A 168 -1.11 -12.60 22.11
C TYR A 168 0.30 -13.07 22.49
N SER A 169 1.08 -12.26 23.20
CA SER A 169 2.40 -12.67 23.69
C SER A 169 2.29 -13.82 24.70
N LYS A 170 1.32 -13.76 25.62
CA LYS A 170 0.99 -14.87 26.53
C LYS A 170 0.53 -16.12 25.77
N ALA A 171 -0.22 -15.95 24.68
CA ALA A 171 -0.63 -17.07 23.83
C ALA A 171 0.59 -17.73 23.14
N ILE A 172 1.55 -16.94 22.66
CA ILE A 172 2.80 -17.43 22.05
C ILE A 172 3.68 -18.16 23.09
N GLU A 173 3.74 -17.66 24.32
CA GLU A 173 4.45 -18.33 25.42
C GLU A 173 3.82 -19.69 25.77
N ALA A 174 2.50 -19.80 25.68
CA ALA A 174 1.77 -21.05 25.91
C ALA A 174 1.90 -22.04 24.74
N ASP A 175 1.81 -21.55 23.51
CA ASP A 175 2.00 -22.33 22.27
C ASP A 175 2.54 -21.45 21.13
N GLY A 176 3.83 -21.60 20.84
CA GLY A 176 4.52 -20.86 19.78
C GLY A 176 4.42 -21.49 18.39
N THR A 177 3.63 -22.55 18.20
CA THR A 177 3.58 -23.28 16.92
C THR A 177 2.52 -22.73 15.94
N VAL A 178 1.67 -21.82 16.39
CA VAL A 178 0.52 -21.31 15.62
C VAL A 178 0.81 -19.92 15.05
N ALA A 179 0.86 -19.80 13.71
CA ALA A 179 1.15 -18.53 13.02
C ALA A 179 0.11 -17.42 13.29
N SER A 180 -1.14 -17.78 13.61
CA SER A 180 -2.22 -16.82 13.86
C SER A 180 -1.94 -15.89 15.06
N TYR A 181 -1.23 -16.37 16.09
CA TYR A 181 -0.90 -15.55 17.26
C TYR A 181 0.11 -14.44 16.88
N PHE A 182 1.12 -14.80 16.10
CA PHE A 182 2.12 -13.86 15.58
C PHE A 182 1.50 -12.84 14.63
N THR A 183 0.70 -13.27 13.65
CA THR A 183 0.04 -12.32 12.72
C THR A 183 -0.92 -11.35 13.41
N ASN A 184 -1.64 -11.80 14.45
CA ASN A 184 -2.52 -10.94 15.22
C ASN A 184 -1.74 -9.94 16.10
N ARG A 185 -0.61 -10.35 16.70
CA ARG A 185 0.29 -9.44 17.42
C ARG A 185 0.95 -8.43 16.48
N ALA A 186 1.43 -8.87 15.32
CA ALA A 186 1.97 -8.02 14.27
C ALA A 186 0.96 -6.95 13.82
N LEU A 187 -0.32 -7.33 13.70
CA LEU A 187 -1.39 -6.39 13.38
C LEU A 187 -1.59 -5.32 14.46
N CYS A 188 -1.45 -5.68 15.74
CA CYS A 188 -1.50 -4.71 16.85
C CYS A 188 -0.34 -3.71 16.73
N HIS A 189 0.89 -4.20 16.54
CA HIS A 189 2.06 -3.35 16.35
C HIS A 189 1.93 -2.45 15.13
N LYS A 190 1.39 -2.95 14.02
CA LYS A 190 1.08 -2.15 12.83
C LYS A 190 0.10 -1.00 13.13
N ARG A 191 -0.96 -1.26 13.91
CA ARG A 191 -1.94 -0.23 14.33
C ARG A 191 -1.31 0.83 15.23
N GLU A 192 -0.32 0.43 16.04
CA GLU A 192 0.50 1.33 16.87
C GLU A 192 1.64 2.01 16.10
N LYS A 193 1.80 1.76 14.79
CA LYS A 193 2.90 2.25 13.93
C LYS A 193 4.29 1.77 14.38
N ARG A 194 4.34 0.65 15.09
CA ARG A 194 5.56 -0.06 15.52
C ARG A 194 5.96 -1.06 14.44
N TYR A 195 6.43 -0.54 13.31
CA TYR A 195 6.72 -1.33 12.11
C TYR A 195 7.87 -2.33 12.26
N PRO A 196 8.99 -2.02 12.96
CA PRO A 196 10.06 -2.99 13.18
C PRO A 196 9.60 -4.25 13.93
N GLU A 197 8.78 -4.09 14.96
CA GLU A 197 8.23 -5.20 15.74
C GLU A 197 7.18 -5.97 14.95
N ALA A 198 6.33 -5.27 14.20
CA ALA A 198 5.39 -5.92 13.28
C ALA A 198 6.10 -6.77 12.21
N LEU A 199 7.28 -6.32 11.74
CA LEU A 199 8.09 -7.05 10.78
C LEU A 199 8.61 -8.36 11.37
N GLN A 200 9.17 -8.32 12.57
CA GLN A 200 9.68 -9.51 13.28
C GLN A 200 8.57 -10.55 13.49
N ASP A 201 7.39 -10.12 13.93
CA ASP A 201 6.26 -11.01 14.14
C ASP A 201 5.73 -11.60 12.83
N ALA A 202 5.68 -10.80 11.76
CA ALA A 202 5.27 -11.28 10.45
C ALA A 202 6.28 -12.29 9.87
N GLU A 203 7.57 -12.11 10.13
CA GLU A 203 8.61 -13.07 9.76
C GLU A 203 8.49 -14.39 10.52
N ALA A 204 8.26 -14.33 11.83
CA ALA A 204 8.00 -15.51 12.64
C ALA A 204 6.74 -16.27 12.15
N ALA A 205 5.68 -15.54 11.80
CA ALA A 205 4.47 -16.14 11.23
C ALA A 205 4.74 -16.85 9.89
N LEU A 206 5.52 -16.23 8.99
CA LEU A 206 5.83 -16.78 7.68
C LEU A 206 6.83 -17.95 7.74
N ALA A 207 7.66 -18.01 8.79
CA ALA A 207 8.51 -19.18 9.05
C ALA A 207 7.69 -20.42 9.44
N LEU A 208 6.51 -20.22 10.02
CA LEU A 208 5.56 -21.30 10.34
C LEU A 208 4.65 -21.63 9.15
N GLU A 209 4.10 -20.60 8.50
CA GLU A 209 3.17 -20.71 7.37
C GLU A 209 3.57 -19.76 6.24
N GLU A 210 4.34 -20.24 5.27
CA GLU A 210 4.85 -19.42 4.16
C GLU A 210 3.74 -18.79 3.31
N ALA A 211 2.61 -19.50 3.14
CA ALA A 211 1.46 -19.05 2.35
C ALA A 211 0.44 -18.20 3.15
N ASN A 212 0.79 -17.73 4.35
CA ASN A 212 -0.13 -16.95 5.17
C ASN A 212 -0.34 -15.54 4.59
N VAL A 213 -1.50 -15.32 3.95
CA VAL A 213 -1.89 -14.05 3.32
C VAL A 213 -1.77 -12.86 4.27
N LYS A 214 -2.18 -13.01 5.54
CA LYS A 214 -2.09 -11.93 6.54
C LYS A 214 -0.64 -11.62 6.90
N GLY A 215 0.19 -12.65 7.06
CA GLY A 215 1.62 -12.50 7.30
C GLY A 215 2.31 -11.76 6.16
N LEU A 216 2.07 -12.18 4.91
CA LEU A 216 2.61 -11.53 3.71
C LEU A 216 2.19 -10.07 3.61
N TYR A 217 0.90 -9.79 3.83
CA TYR A 217 0.36 -8.43 3.82
C TYR A 217 0.99 -7.54 4.90
N ILE A 218 1.05 -7.99 6.16
CA ILE A 218 1.60 -7.20 7.26
C ILE A 218 3.10 -6.97 7.06
N LYS A 219 3.85 -7.99 6.62
CA LYS A 219 5.28 -7.87 6.30
C LYS A 219 5.51 -6.86 5.19
N GLY A 220 4.79 -6.99 4.07
CA GLY A 220 4.90 -6.09 2.93
C GLY A 220 4.58 -4.64 3.29
N ASP A 221 3.48 -4.43 4.01
CA ASP A 221 3.06 -3.09 4.47
C ASP A 221 4.08 -2.49 5.45
N ALA A 222 4.61 -3.28 6.40
CA ALA A 222 5.65 -2.82 7.32
C ALA A 222 6.94 -2.39 6.59
N LEU A 223 7.40 -3.18 5.60
CA LEU A 223 8.57 -2.82 4.79
C LEU A 223 8.37 -1.53 4.01
N VAL A 224 7.18 -1.31 3.44
CA VAL A 224 6.83 -0.05 2.75
C VAL A 224 6.95 1.13 3.70
N GLN A 225 6.49 0.99 4.95
CA GLN A 225 6.59 2.06 5.96
C GLN A 225 8.02 2.29 6.45
N LEU A 226 8.88 1.27 6.38
CA LEU A 226 10.32 1.38 6.69
C LEU A 226 11.15 1.92 5.52
N GLY A 227 10.56 2.06 4.32
CA GLY A 227 11.22 2.62 3.12
C GLY A 227 11.72 1.60 2.10
N ASP A 228 11.58 0.30 2.40
CA ASP A 228 11.98 -0.81 1.53
C ASP A 228 10.86 -1.16 0.55
N TYR A 229 10.62 -0.26 -0.39
CA TYR A 229 9.49 -0.35 -1.31
C TYR A 229 9.56 -1.55 -2.26
N ASP A 230 10.75 -1.95 -2.72
CA ASP A 230 10.90 -3.07 -3.68
C ASP A 230 10.50 -4.40 -3.05
N ALA A 231 11.04 -4.69 -1.87
CA ALA A 231 10.69 -5.89 -1.11
C ALA A 231 9.21 -5.86 -0.68
N GLY A 232 8.73 -4.68 -0.26
CA GLY A 232 7.32 -4.47 0.11
C GLY A 232 6.35 -4.76 -1.03
N VAL A 233 6.58 -4.21 -2.23
CA VAL A 233 5.74 -4.45 -3.42
C VAL A 233 5.71 -5.95 -3.77
N ASN A 234 6.86 -6.61 -3.81
CA ASN A 234 6.93 -8.03 -4.14
C ASN A 234 6.13 -8.91 -3.17
N LEU A 235 6.17 -8.60 -1.87
CA LEU A 235 5.39 -9.34 -0.86
C LEU A 235 3.89 -9.05 -0.96
N LEU A 236 3.51 -7.81 -1.25
CA LEU A 236 2.11 -7.44 -1.44
C LEU A 236 1.51 -8.07 -2.71
N GLU A 237 2.29 -8.22 -3.78
CA GLU A 237 1.90 -8.99 -4.99
C GLU A 237 1.71 -10.48 -4.66
N LYS A 238 2.61 -11.07 -3.86
CA LYS A 238 2.43 -12.44 -3.34
C LYS A 238 1.17 -12.56 -2.48
N ALA A 239 0.88 -11.57 -1.63
CA ALA A 239 -0.34 -11.56 -0.83
C ALA A 239 -1.61 -11.47 -1.70
N GLN A 240 -1.58 -10.65 -2.76
CA GLN A 240 -2.70 -10.50 -3.69
C GLN A 240 -2.97 -11.78 -4.48
N THR A 241 -1.92 -12.42 -5.00
CA THR A 241 -2.03 -13.71 -5.72
C THR A 241 -2.55 -14.82 -4.80
N ALA A 242 -2.05 -14.90 -3.57
CA ALA A 242 -2.55 -15.84 -2.57
C ALA A 242 -3.99 -15.54 -2.11
N SER A 243 -4.43 -14.27 -2.18
CA SER A 243 -5.80 -13.84 -1.86
C SER A 243 -6.77 -13.96 -3.03
N SER A 244 -6.34 -14.38 -4.22
CA SER A 244 -7.13 -14.31 -5.47
C SER A 244 -8.40 -15.17 -5.49
N SER A 245 -8.67 -15.96 -4.44
CA SER A 245 -9.93 -16.67 -4.22
C SER A 245 -10.97 -15.89 -3.40
N GLY A 246 -10.71 -14.66 -2.93
CA GLY A 246 -11.63 -13.90 -2.07
C GLY A 246 -11.95 -12.48 -2.56
N SER A 247 -13.20 -12.23 -2.99
CA SER A 247 -13.73 -10.87 -3.17
C SER A 247 -14.24 -10.34 -1.82
N GLY A 248 -13.35 -9.74 -1.02
CA GLY A 248 -13.68 -9.27 0.32
C GLY A 248 -12.85 -8.08 0.78
N ARG A 249 -13.20 -7.54 1.96
CA ARG A 249 -12.52 -6.38 2.57
C ARG A 249 -11.00 -6.53 2.63
N ALA A 250 -10.51 -7.72 2.98
CA ALA A 250 -9.07 -7.99 3.04
C ALA A 250 -8.38 -7.89 1.67
N ALA A 251 -9.01 -8.37 0.60
CA ALA A 251 -8.44 -8.27 -0.75
C ALA A 251 -8.39 -6.82 -1.24
N HIS A 252 -9.41 -6.03 -0.92
CA HIS A 252 -9.44 -4.58 -1.18
C HIS A 252 -8.31 -3.86 -0.42
N GLU A 253 -8.12 -4.16 0.86
CA GLU A 253 -7.03 -3.60 1.68
C GLU A 253 -5.62 -3.95 1.14
N ILE A 254 -5.41 -5.21 0.71
CA ILE A 254 -4.14 -5.65 0.11
C ILE A 254 -3.88 -4.88 -1.19
N ARG A 255 -4.88 -4.78 -2.06
CA ARG A 255 -4.77 -4.08 -3.34
C ARG A 255 -4.47 -2.58 -3.15
N HIS A 256 -5.15 -1.91 -2.22
CA HIS A 256 -4.87 -0.51 -1.90
C HIS A 256 -3.45 -0.31 -1.35
N SER A 257 -3.01 -1.16 -0.42
CA SER A 257 -1.63 -1.12 0.09
C SER A 257 -0.61 -1.34 -1.03
N LEU A 258 -0.86 -2.28 -1.95
CA LEU A 258 -0.01 -2.53 -3.11
C LEU A 258 0.10 -1.33 -4.05
N LEU A 259 -1.02 -0.70 -4.41
CA LEU A 259 -1.03 0.48 -5.27
C LEU A 259 -0.31 1.66 -4.62
N ASN A 260 -0.52 1.88 -3.32
CA ASN A 260 0.22 2.89 -2.55
C ASN A 260 1.72 2.57 -2.50
N ALA A 261 2.11 1.31 -2.31
CA ALA A 261 3.50 0.89 -2.34
C ALA A 261 4.15 1.16 -3.70
N LYS A 262 3.45 0.85 -4.81
CA LYS A 262 3.91 1.15 -6.18
C LYS A 262 4.05 2.66 -6.41
N LYS A 263 3.11 3.48 -5.92
CA LYS A 263 3.20 4.95 -5.93
C LYS A 263 4.44 5.46 -5.21
N LEU A 264 4.68 4.98 -3.99
CA LEU A 264 5.85 5.38 -3.18
C LEU A 264 7.17 4.93 -3.82
N ARG A 265 7.24 3.70 -4.35
CA ARG A 265 8.38 3.20 -5.12
C ARG A 265 8.67 4.10 -6.32
N HIS A 266 7.64 4.42 -7.10
CA HIS A 266 7.76 5.30 -8.26
C HIS A 266 8.25 6.69 -7.86
N ALA A 267 7.70 7.27 -6.79
CA ALA A 267 8.14 8.57 -6.29
C ALA A 267 9.62 8.55 -5.83
N ARG A 268 10.10 7.47 -5.20
CA ARG A 268 11.52 7.29 -4.87
C ARG A 268 12.38 7.25 -6.13
N HIS A 269 12.00 6.45 -7.13
CA HIS A 269 12.74 6.37 -8.39
C HIS A 269 12.76 7.70 -9.13
N CYS A 270 11.64 8.43 -9.20
CA CYS A 270 11.60 9.75 -9.83
C CYS A 270 12.44 10.78 -9.08
N ARG A 271 12.49 10.74 -7.73
CA ARG A 271 13.40 11.58 -6.95
C ARG A 271 14.86 11.25 -7.27
N GLN A 272 15.22 9.96 -7.30
CA GLN A 272 16.58 9.53 -7.61
C GLN A 272 17.00 9.95 -9.03
N ARG A 273 16.18 9.65 -10.04
CA ARG A 273 16.46 10.05 -11.43
C ARG A 273 16.63 11.56 -11.59
N ARG A 274 15.84 12.38 -10.88
CA ARG A 274 15.98 13.84 -10.89
C ARG A 274 17.30 14.30 -10.27
N ALA A 275 17.73 13.67 -9.17
CA ALA A 275 19.03 13.93 -8.57
C ALA A 275 20.17 13.54 -9.52
N ASP A 276 20.15 12.30 -10.00
CA ASP A 276 21.17 11.77 -10.94
C ASP A 276 21.26 12.63 -12.21
N ARG A 277 20.12 13.08 -12.76
CA ARG A 277 20.10 13.97 -13.93
C ARG A 277 20.78 15.30 -13.62
N LYS A 278 20.48 15.91 -12.47
CA LYS A 278 21.07 17.19 -12.08
C LYS A 278 22.58 17.06 -11.88
N ASP A 279 23.02 15.97 -11.27
CA ASP A 279 24.43 15.69 -11.03
C ASP A 279 25.16 15.45 -12.36
N LEU A 280 24.56 14.68 -13.27
CA LEU A 280 25.11 14.43 -14.61
C LEU A 280 25.14 15.69 -15.47
N GLU A 281 24.10 16.53 -15.41
CA GLU A 281 24.07 17.83 -16.09
C GLU A 281 25.22 18.73 -15.62
N ALA A 282 25.44 18.82 -14.30
CA ALA A 282 26.54 19.59 -13.73
C ALA A 282 27.91 19.06 -14.18
N PHE A 283 28.11 17.74 -14.12
CA PHE A 283 29.34 17.08 -14.57
C PHE A 283 29.63 17.34 -16.05
N LEU A 284 28.60 17.23 -16.91
CA LEU A 284 28.78 17.47 -18.34
C LEU A 284 29.07 18.94 -18.66
N LYS A 285 28.46 19.88 -17.93
CA LYS A 285 28.79 21.32 -18.04
C LYS A 285 30.24 21.58 -17.69
N GLU A 286 30.72 21.03 -16.57
CA GLU A 286 32.12 21.14 -16.16
C GLU A 286 33.07 20.54 -17.19
N CYS A 287 32.75 19.36 -17.76
CA CYS A 287 33.56 18.74 -18.81
C CYS A 287 33.65 19.61 -20.07
N ILE A 288 32.55 20.26 -20.47
CA ILE A 288 32.52 21.17 -21.63
C ILE A 288 33.38 22.40 -21.35
N GLU A 289 33.29 22.98 -20.15
CA GLU A 289 34.09 24.14 -19.73
C GLU A 289 35.59 23.81 -19.70
N LEU A 290 35.99 22.70 -19.09
CA LEU A 290 37.38 22.24 -19.06
C LEU A 290 37.94 22.00 -20.47
N ALA A 291 37.15 21.40 -21.37
CA ALA A 291 37.57 21.18 -22.74
C ALA A 291 37.73 22.51 -23.53
N ALA A 292 36.95 23.54 -23.17
CA ALA A 292 37.15 24.90 -23.67
C ALA A 292 38.47 25.52 -23.15
N GLU A 293 38.79 25.34 -21.86
CA GLU A 293 40.03 25.83 -21.25
C GLU A 293 41.28 25.22 -21.88
N HIS A 294 41.24 23.92 -22.15
CA HIS A 294 42.33 23.20 -22.85
C HIS A 294 42.41 23.50 -24.35
N ARG A 295 41.63 24.47 -24.87
CA ARG A 295 41.51 24.83 -26.29
C ARG A 295 41.15 23.66 -27.20
N GLN A 296 40.43 22.67 -26.68
CA GLN A 296 39.97 21.52 -27.45
C GLN A 296 38.68 21.84 -28.21
N LEU A 297 37.93 22.84 -27.75
CA LEU A 297 36.74 23.36 -28.45
C LEU A 297 36.84 24.86 -28.68
N SER A 298 36.27 25.30 -29.81
CA SER A 298 36.01 26.71 -30.07
C SER A 298 34.80 27.20 -29.25
N ARG A 299 34.71 28.51 -29.02
CA ARG A 299 33.58 29.13 -28.28
C ARG A 299 32.22 28.79 -28.89
N GLY A 300 32.12 28.80 -30.23
CA GLY A 300 30.87 28.45 -30.91
C GLY A 300 30.48 26.99 -30.75
N GLU A 301 31.45 26.08 -30.66
CA GLU A 301 31.17 24.67 -30.37
C GLU A 301 30.74 24.47 -28.92
N VAL A 302 31.35 25.17 -27.96
CA VAL A 302 30.92 25.15 -26.55
C VAL A 302 29.46 25.58 -26.42
N ASP A 303 29.10 26.72 -27.02
CA ASP A 303 27.72 27.23 -27.02
C ASP A 303 26.76 26.20 -27.65
N SER A 304 27.17 25.56 -28.76
CA SER A 304 26.38 24.51 -29.41
C SER A 304 26.20 23.27 -28.53
N ARG A 305 27.23 22.82 -27.81
CA ARG A 305 27.16 21.66 -26.89
C ARG A 305 26.31 21.95 -25.67
N LEU A 306 26.42 23.15 -25.09
CA LEU A 306 25.57 23.57 -23.98
C LEU A 306 24.10 23.62 -24.39
N ALA A 307 23.79 24.19 -25.57
CA ALA A 307 22.43 24.20 -26.09
C ALA A 307 21.88 22.78 -26.34
N GLN A 308 22.69 21.85 -26.85
CA GLN A 308 22.32 20.44 -26.99
C GLN A 308 22.03 19.79 -25.63
N LEU A 309 22.88 20.03 -24.63
CA LEU A 309 22.70 19.51 -23.28
C LEU A 309 21.41 20.04 -22.64
N GLU A 310 21.16 21.35 -22.74
CA GLU A 310 19.95 21.99 -22.22
C GLU A 310 18.68 21.41 -22.86
N HIS A 311 18.69 21.20 -24.18
CA HIS A 311 17.57 20.57 -24.88
C HIS A 311 17.31 19.14 -24.37
N LEU A 312 18.35 18.31 -24.25
CA LEU A 312 18.21 16.93 -23.76
C LEU A 312 17.73 16.88 -22.30
N VAL A 313 18.21 17.80 -21.46
CA VAL A 313 17.76 17.92 -20.07
C VAL A 313 16.30 18.39 -19.99
N ALA A 314 15.89 19.32 -20.86
CA ALA A 314 14.51 19.78 -20.95
C ALA A 314 13.57 18.64 -21.35
N GLU A 315 13.88 17.91 -22.42
CA GLU A 315 13.11 16.74 -22.88
C GLU A 315 12.99 15.66 -21.78
N ALA A 316 14.09 15.36 -21.10
CA ALA A 316 14.09 14.42 -19.97
C ALA A 316 13.23 14.95 -18.80
N THR A 317 13.21 16.26 -18.58
CA THR A 317 12.43 16.89 -17.51
C THR A 317 10.95 16.81 -17.80
N GLU A 318 10.54 17.09 -19.03
CA GLU A 318 9.16 16.95 -19.50
C GLU A 318 8.65 15.50 -19.32
N ALA A 319 9.48 14.50 -19.65
CA ALA A 319 9.13 13.08 -19.44
C ALA A 319 8.85 12.71 -17.96
N ASP A 320 9.35 13.49 -17.00
CA ASP A 320 9.13 13.28 -15.56
C ASP A 320 7.97 14.09 -14.99
N THR A 321 7.34 14.94 -15.81
CA THR A 321 6.19 15.74 -15.39
C THR A 321 4.92 14.88 -15.39
N PRO A 322 4.19 14.82 -14.26
CA PRO A 322 2.86 14.21 -14.26
C PRO A 322 1.95 14.96 -15.24
N PHE A 323 1.12 14.22 -15.97
CA PHE A 323 0.13 14.77 -16.90
C PHE A 323 -1.29 14.56 -16.33
N GLU A 324 -2.30 15.10 -17.00
CA GLU A 324 -3.69 14.94 -16.55
C GLU A 324 -4.21 13.52 -16.80
N ILE A 325 -4.91 12.96 -15.82
CA ILE A 325 -5.53 11.64 -15.97
C ILE A 325 -6.63 11.75 -17.04
N PRO A 326 -6.65 10.87 -18.06
CA PRO A 326 -7.67 10.94 -19.09
C PRO A 326 -9.09 10.87 -18.53
N ASP A 327 -9.94 11.84 -18.89
CA ASP A 327 -11.31 11.99 -18.38
C ASP A 327 -12.15 10.70 -18.42
N PHE A 328 -11.97 9.87 -19.44
CA PHE A 328 -12.72 8.62 -19.61
C PHE A 328 -12.36 7.54 -18.58
N LEU A 329 -11.25 7.69 -17.85
CA LEU A 329 -10.87 6.85 -16.72
C LEU A 329 -11.33 7.42 -15.38
N THR A 330 -11.84 8.64 -15.36
CA THR A 330 -12.28 9.34 -14.16
C THR A 330 -13.79 9.23 -13.94
N CYS A 331 -14.19 9.19 -12.67
CA CYS A 331 -15.59 9.17 -12.29
C CYS A 331 -16.21 10.57 -12.42
N ARG A 332 -17.41 10.67 -13.00
CA ARG A 332 -18.15 11.94 -13.14
C ARG A 332 -18.64 12.57 -11.83
N ILE A 333 -18.52 11.87 -10.70
CA ILE A 333 -18.85 12.40 -9.38
C ILE A 333 -17.59 12.90 -8.66
N SER A 334 -16.56 12.05 -8.53
CA SER A 334 -15.34 12.41 -7.78
C SER A 334 -14.29 13.14 -8.61
N MET A 335 -14.37 13.11 -9.95
CA MET A 335 -13.29 13.51 -10.86
C MET A 335 -11.98 12.71 -10.66
N GLY A 336 -12.00 11.66 -9.85
CA GLY A 336 -10.86 10.79 -9.59
C GLY A 336 -10.92 9.50 -10.40
N LEU A 337 -9.79 8.82 -10.51
CA LEU A 337 -9.66 7.54 -11.20
C LEU A 337 -10.65 6.49 -10.63
N MET A 338 -11.33 5.75 -11.52
CA MET A 338 -12.29 4.72 -11.11
C MET A 338 -11.59 3.44 -10.64
N ASP A 339 -11.97 2.97 -9.45
CA ASP A 339 -11.52 1.73 -8.83
C ASP A 339 -12.47 0.57 -9.14
N GLU A 340 -13.77 0.80 -8.91
CA GLU A 340 -14.85 -0.16 -9.19
C GLU A 340 -15.85 0.48 -10.17
N PRO A 341 -15.49 0.60 -11.47
CA PRO A 341 -16.34 1.26 -12.45
C PRO A 341 -17.62 0.45 -12.71
N VAL A 342 -18.77 1.12 -12.65
CA VAL A 342 -20.09 0.58 -13.00
C VAL A 342 -20.77 1.47 -14.03
N VAL A 343 -21.45 0.85 -14.99
CA VAL A 343 -22.18 1.55 -16.05
C VAL A 343 -23.68 1.58 -15.73
N THR A 344 -24.30 2.74 -15.90
CA THR A 344 -25.75 2.93 -15.81
C THR A 344 -26.44 2.52 -17.12
N PRO A 345 -27.77 2.31 -17.12
CA PRO A 345 -28.52 2.06 -18.36
C PRO A 345 -28.37 3.15 -19.44
N SER A 346 -28.10 4.39 -19.04
CA SER A 346 -27.84 5.52 -19.94
C SER A 346 -26.43 5.47 -20.57
N GLY A 347 -25.61 4.48 -20.20
CA GLY A 347 -24.28 4.25 -20.77
C GLY A 347 -23.16 5.01 -20.08
N ILE A 348 -23.42 5.67 -18.95
CA ILE A 348 -22.41 6.47 -18.25
C ILE A 348 -21.77 5.64 -17.15
N THR A 349 -20.44 5.72 -17.06
CA THR A 349 -19.67 4.96 -16.06
C THR A 349 -19.33 5.85 -14.86
N TYR A 350 -19.53 5.30 -13.67
CA TYR A 350 -19.25 5.94 -12.39
C TYR A 350 -18.46 4.98 -11.49
N GLU A 351 -17.86 5.54 -10.44
CA GLU A 351 -17.37 4.75 -9.32
C GLU A 351 -18.55 4.15 -8.53
N HIS A 352 -18.54 2.84 -8.31
CA HIS A 352 -19.64 2.09 -7.73
C HIS A 352 -20.08 2.65 -6.37
N LYS A 353 -19.13 2.87 -5.46
CA LYS A 353 -19.43 3.34 -4.09
C LYS A 353 -20.11 4.71 -4.10
N LEU A 354 -19.62 5.62 -4.96
CA LEU A 354 -20.14 6.99 -5.06
C LEU A 354 -21.52 7.04 -5.71
N LEU A 355 -21.74 6.21 -6.73
CA LEU A 355 -23.05 6.12 -7.36
C LEU A 355 -24.09 5.54 -6.38
N LEU A 356 -23.76 4.50 -5.63
CA LEU A 356 -24.67 3.95 -4.61
C LEU A 356 -24.99 4.99 -3.52
N GLU A 357 -24.00 5.75 -3.07
CA GLU A 357 -24.19 6.82 -2.09
C GLU A 357 -25.09 7.94 -2.64
N HIS A 358 -24.91 8.31 -3.92
CA HIS A 358 -25.80 9.25 -4.61
C HIS A 358 -27.24 8.74 -4.67
N LEU A 359 -27.44 7.51 -5.15
CA LEU A 359 -28.78 6.92 -5.29
C LEU A 359 -29.49 6.79 -3.94
N HIS A 360 -28.74 6.52 -2.88
CA HIS A 360 -29.27 6.46 -1.52
C HIS A 360 -29.70 7.84 -0.99
N ARG A 361 -28.93 8.90 -1.27
CA ARG A 361 -29.19 10.26 -0.74
C ARG A 361 -30.19 11.05 -1.57
N ASN A 362 -30.09 10.97 -2.90
CA ASN A 362 -30.82 11.84 -3.83
C ASN A 362 -31.98 11.14 -4.53
N GLY A 363 -32.15 9.84 -4.31
CA GLY A 363 -33.16 9.00 -4.94
C GLY A 363 -32.62 8.24 -6.15
N PRO A 364 -33.46 7.37 -6.76
CA PRO A 364 -33.06 6.47 -7.85
C PRO A 364 -33.01 7.21 -9.21
N THR A 365 -32.24 8.29 -9.27
CA THR A 365 -32.02 9.09 -10.48
C THR A 365 -30.54 9.21 -10.76
N GLU A 366 -30.20 9.19 -12.04
CA GLU A 366 -28.81 9.32 -12.45
C GLU A 366 -28.28 10.74 -12.19
N PRO A 367 -27.03 10.91 -11.68
CA PRO A 367 -26.45 12.23 -11.41
C PRO A 367 -26.42 13.17 -12.62
N LEU A 368 -26.13 12.67 -13.82
CA LEU A 368 -25.93 13.50 -15.01
C LEU A 368 -27.20 13.67 -15.83
N THR A 369 -27.81 12.55 -16.26
CA THR A 369 -28.96 12.55 -17.17
C THR A 369 -30.30 12.77 -16.46
N ARG A 370 -30.34 12.58 -15.13
CA ARG A 370 -31.56 12.56 -14.30
C ARG A 370 -32.57 11.48 -14.71
N GLU A 371 -32.15 10.50 -15.51
CA GLU A 371 -32.97 9.35 -15.87
C GLU A 371 -33.17 8.40 -14.67
N PRO A 372 -34.27 7.63 -14.62
CA PRO A 372 -34.50 6.67 -13.54
C PRO A 372 -33.42 5.57 -13.56
N CYS A 373 -32.67 5.47 -12.46
CA CYS A 373 -31.54 4.56 -12.32
C CYS A 373 -31.68 3.77 -11.01
N ASP A 374 -31.91 2.47 -11.14
CA ASP A 374 -31.98 1.55 -10.00
C ASP A 374 -30.63 0.88 -9.76
N ALA A 375 -30.24 0.77 -8.49
CA ALA A 375 -28.99 0.11 -8.08
C ALA A 375 -28.87 -1.35 -8.59
N LYS A 376 -29.99 -2.03 -8.83
CA LYS A 376 -30.03 -3.41 -9.36
C LYS A 376 -29.67 -3.52 -10.84
N ARG A 377 -29.76 -2.41 -11.59
CA ARG A 377 -29.49 -2.36 -13.03
C ARG A 377 -28.05 -1.94 -13.34
N LEU A 378 -27.24 -1.67 -12.31
CA LEU A 378 -25.85 -1.31 -12.46
C LEU A 378 -25.03 -2.52 -12.91
N VAL A 379 -24.26 -2.35 -13.97
CA VAL A 379 -23.41 -3.41 -14.52
C VAL A 379 -21.95 -3.05 -14.28
N PRO A 380 -21.11 -3.94 -13.70
CA PRO A 380 -19.67 -3.71 -13.61
C PRO A 380 -19.05 -3.52 -15.00
N ASN A 381 -18.30 -2.44 -15.19
CA ASN A 381 -17.64 -2.15 -16.44
C ASN A 381 -16.20 -2.70 -16.44
N TYR A 382 -16.06 -3.96 -16.84
CA TYR A 382 -14.76 -4.65 -16.81
C TYR A 382 -13.72 -4.05 -17.76
N ALA A 383 -14.14 -3.50 -18.91
CA ALA A 383 -13.23 -2.88 -19.87
C ALA A 383 -12.57 -1.63 -19.28
N ILE A 384 -13.35 -0.78 -18.61
CA ILE A 384 -12.81 0.40 -17.93
C ILE A 384 -11.93 -0.01 -16.74
N ARG A 385 -12.30 -1.07 -16.01
CA ARG A 385 -11.48 -1.58 -14.90
C ARG A 385 -10.12 -2.10 -15.37
N GLU A 386 -10.07 -2.77 -16.52
CA GLU A 386 -8.82 -3.22 -17.13
C GLU A 386 -8.00 -2.01 -17.61
N ALA A 387 -8.64 -1.02 -18.23
CA ALA A 387 -7.99 0.22 -18.66
C ALA A 387 -7.41 1.02 -17.47
N THR A 388 -8.13 1.14 -16.35
CA THR A 388 -7.61 1.81 -15.15
C THR A 388 -6.47 1.03 -14.50
N THR A 389 -6.55 -0.31 -14.50
CA THR A 389 -5.47 -1.17 -14.02
C THR A 389 -4.20 -1.00 -14.85
N TRP A 390 -4.31 -1.09 -16.18
CA TRP A 390 -3.21 -0.84 -17.12
C TRP A 390 -2.60 0.55 -16.93
N PHE A 391 -3.45 1.57 -16.74
CA PHE A 391 -3.00 2.93 -16.51
C PHE A 391 -2.20 3.04 -15.21
N LEU A 392 -2.64 2.43 -14.11
CA LEU A 392 -1.95 2.43 -12.82
C LEU A 392 -0.64 1.63 -12.82
N GLU A 393 -0.55 0.57 -13.63
CA GLU A 393 0.71 -0.18 -13.80
C GLU A 393 1.78 0.68 -14.45
N ARG A 394 1.40 1.48 -15.45
CA ARG A 394 2.32 2.37 -16.17
C ARG A 394 2.57 3.69 -15.45
N TYR A 395 1.57 4.23 -14.77
CA TYR A 395 1.59 5.51 -14.08
C TYR A 395 1.16 5.38 -12.61
N PRO A 396 1.97 4.74 -11.73
CA PRO A 396 1.60 4.54 -10.34
C PRO A 396 1.37 5.82 -9.54
N TRP A 397 1.91 6.96 -10.01
CA TRP A 397 1.69 8.26 -9.38
C TRP A 397 0.22 8.70 -9.40
N ALA A 398 -0.58 8.19 -10.33
CA ALA A 398 -1.99 8.54 -10.51
C ALA A 398 -2.93 7.92 -9.47
N TYR A 399 -2.43 6.98 -8.66
CA TYR A 399 -3.20 6.41 -7.56
C TYR A 399 -3.45 7.46 -6.45
N ASP A 400 -4.69 7.66 -6.02
CA ASP A 400 -5.11 8.72 -5.08
C ASP A 400 -4.60 10.12 -5.50
N ALA A 401 -4.67 10.44 -6.79
CA ALA A 401 -4.30 11.74 -7.37
C ALA A 401 -5.47 12.72 -7.46
#